data_AF-A0A1U8MPH1-F1
#
_entry.id   AF-A0A1U8MPH1-F1
#
_cell.length_a   1.000
_cell.length_b   1.000
_cell.length_c   1.000
_cell.angle_alpha   90.00
_cell.angle_beta   90.00
_cell.angle_gamma   90.00
#
_symmetry.space_group_name_H-M   'P 1'
#
loop_
_entity.id
_entity.type
_entity.pdbx_description
1 polymer ?
#
loop_
_entity_poly.entity_id
_entity_poly.type
_entity_poly.pdbx_seq_one_letter_code
_entity_poly.pdbx_strand_id
1 'polypeptide(L)'
;MSPEDADVHIVLGVLYDLSREYDKAIASFKTALKLKPNDYSLWNKLGATQANSVQSADAILAYQQALDLKPNYVYAWANMGISYANQMKTGCVALVLCLNISVDPPDVIKISPCARMECWTGMFFESILSYFCIFAI
;
A
#
# COMPACT_ATOMS: atom_id res chain seq x y z
N MET A 1 10.23 8.23 27.89
CA MET A 1 10.38 8.17 26.42
C MET A 1 11.19 9.37 25.99
N SER A 2 12.31 9.16 25.29
CA SER A 2 13.07 10.27 24.69
C SER A 2 12.31 10.81 23.47
N PRO A 3 12.37 12.12 23.18
CA PRO A 3 11.73 12.70 21.98
C PRO A 3 12.25 12.13 20.66
N GLU A 4 13.42 11.48 20.67
CA GLU A 4 14.07 10.84 19.53
C GLU A 4 13.68 9.36 19.36
N ASP A 5 12.74 8.87 20.17
CA ASP A 5 12.24 7.51 20.05
C ASP A 5 11.22 7.42 18.90
N ALA A 6 11.41 6.46 18.01
CA ALA A 6 10.48 6.19 16.91
C ALA A 6 9.06 5.94 17.43
N ASP A 7 8.92 5.32 18.60
CA ASP A 7 7.62 4.94 19.14
C ASP A 7 6.80 6.16 19.57
N VAL A 8 7.44 7.24 20.02
CA VAL A 8 6.76 8.53 20.28
C VAL A 8 6.16 9.07 18.99
N HIS A 9 6.94 9.07 17.91
CA HIS A 9 6.50 9.57 16.61
C HIS A 9 5.42 8.69 15.97
N ILE A 10 5.46 7.37 16.19
CA ILE A 10 4.40 6.46 15.74
C ILE A 10 3.08 6.77 16.45
N VAL A 11 3.11 6.93 17.79
CA VAL A 11 1.90 7.24 18.57
C VAL A 11 1.35 8.61 18.20
N LEU A 12 2.22 9.62 18.05
CA LEU A 12 1.80 10.95 17.57
C LEU A 12 1.19 10.89 16.18
N GLY A 13 1.79 10.13 15.26
CA GLY A 13 1.25 9.93 13.91
C GLY A 13 -0.17 9.36 13.94
N VAL A 14 -0.41 8.34 14.76
CA VAL A 14 -1.74 7.75 14.94
C VAL A 14 -2.72 8.75 15.55
N LEU A 15 -2.31 9.51 16.57
CA LEU A 15 -3.17 10.51 17.21
C LEU A 15 -3.59 11.61 16.22
N TYR A 16 -2.65 12.14 15.45
CA TYR A 16 -2.94 13.15 14.43
C TYR A 16 -3.83 12.62 13.31
N ASP A 17 -3.64 11.36 12.89
CA ASP A 17 -4.46 10.72 11.85
C ASP A 17 -5.92 10.59 12.32
N LEU A 18 -6.13 10.18 13.58
CA LEU A 18 -7.46 10.12 14.21
C LEU A 18 -8.11 11.50 14.32
N SER A 19 -7.32 12.54 14.61
CA SER A 19 -7.76 13.95 14.62
C SER A 19 -7.92 14.56 13.23
N ARG A 20 -7.66 13.79 12.16
CA ARG A 20 -7.67 14.25 10.74
C ARG A 20 -6.66 15.36 10.44
N GLU A 21 -5.65 15.52 11.28
CA GLU A 21 -4.52 16.43 11.07
C GLU A 21 -3.45 15.73 10.23
N TYR A 22 -3.81 15.38 8.99
CA TYR A 22 -3.02 14.46 8.17
C TYR A 22 -1.59 14.93 7.90
N ASP A 23 -1.35 16.24 7.73
CA ASP A 23 0.00 16.76 7.51
C ASP A 23 0.92 16.50 8.70
N LYS A 24 0.40 16.66 9.93
CA LYS A 24 1.14 16.36 11.16
C LYS A 24 1.35 14.86 11.35
N ALA A 25 0.36 14.05 10.97
CA ALA A 25 0.47 12.60 10.99
C ALA A 25 1.56 12.11 10.03
N ILE A 26 1.55 12.60 8.78
CA ILE A 26 2.57 12.31 7.75
C ILE A 26 3.96 12.71 8.25
N ALA A 27 4.12 13.91 8.82
CA ALA A 27 5.39 14.36 9.35
C ALA A 27 5.90 13.44 10.48
N SER A 28 5.01 13.01 11.36
CA SER A 28 5.35 12.12 12.47
C SER A 28 5.77 10.73 11.96
N PHE A 29 5.01 10.14 11.04
CA PHE A 29 5.38 8.85 10.44
C PHE A 29 6.68 8.92 9.63
N LYS A 30 6.92 10.01 8.89
CA LYS A 30 8.21 10.22 8.19
C LYS A 30 9.38 10.28 9.17
N THR A 31 9.23 10.94 10.32
CA THR A 31 10.29 10.97 11.35
C THR A 31 10.51 9.59 11.95
N ALA A 32 9.43 8.85 12.27
CA ALA A 32 9.55 7.47 12.73
C ALA A 32 10.25 6.56 11.69
N LEU A 33 9.97 6.74 10.39
CA LEU A 33 10.63 6.00 9.30
C LEU A 33 12.11 6.34 9.15
N LYS A 34 12.56 7.56 9.47
CA LYS A 34 13.99 7.88 9.51
C LYS A 34 14.73 7.04 10.57
N LEU A 35 14.04 6.69 11.65
CA LEU A 35 14.59 5.89 12.75
C LEU A 35 14.41 4.37 12.50
N LYS A 36 13.31 3.97 11.85
CA LYS A 36 12.98 2.58 11.51
C LYS A 36 12.61 2.45 10.02
N PRO A 37 13.58 2.58 9.08
CA PRO A 37 13.29 2.62 7.64
C PRO A 37 12.77 1.30 7.07
N ASN A 38 13.08 0.17 7.74
CA ASN A 38 12.70 -1.17 7.29
C ASN A 38 11.40 -1.67 7.94
N ASP A 39 10.62 -0.79 8.58
CA ASP A 39 9.32 -1.15 9.15
C ASP A 39 8.22 -1.04 8.10
N TYR A 40 7.89 -2.18 7.47
CA TYR A 40 6.82 -2.27 6.47
C TYR A 40 5.45 -1.81 7.01
N SER A 41 5.19 -2.00 8.31
CA SER A 41 3.91 -1.63 8.92
C SER A 41 3.77 -0.11 9.01
N LEU A 42 4.91 0.57 9.23
CA LEU A 42 4.99 2.03 9.30
C LEU A 42 4.86 2.68 7.92
N TRP A 43 5.46 2.08 6.89
CA TRP A 43 5.23 2.47 5.50
C TRP A 43 3.75 2.37 5.10
N ASN A 44 3.06 1.30 5.51
CA ASN A 44 1.62 1.18 5.28
C ASN A 44 0.79 2.21 6.08
N LYS A 45 1.19 2.58 7.30
CA LYS A 45 0.53 3.66 8.06
C LYS A 45 0.69 5.01 7.35
N LEU A 46 1.90 5.31 6.87
CA LEU A 46 2.16 6.51 6.07
C LEU A 46 1.27 6.55 4.82
N GLY A 47 1.21 5.46 4.06
CA GLY A 47 0.37 5.36 2.88
C GLY A 47 -1.12 5.54 3.18
N ALA A 48 -1.60 4.96 4.29
CA ALA A 48 -3.00 5.10 4.72
C ALA A 48 -3.35 6.56 5.03
N THR A 49 -2.49 7.25 5.77
CA THR A 49 -2.67 8.66 6.08
C THR A 49 -2.63 9.53 4.81
N GLN A 50 -1.73 9.24 3.87
CA GLN A 50 -1.66 9.95 2.58
C GLN A 50 -2.91 9.72 1.72
N ALA A 51 -3.44 8.49 1.71
CA ALA A 51 -4.69 8.18 1.01
C ALA A 51 -5.87 8.95 1.62
N ASN A 52 -5.94 9.01 2.96
CA ASN A 52 -6.94 9.78 3.68
C ASN A 52 -6.83 11.30 3.42
N SER A 53 -5.62 11.80 3.21
CA SER A 53 -5.35 13.20 2.84
C SER A 53 -5.49 13.49 1.34
N VAL A 54 -6.11 12.59 0.57
CA VAL A 54 -6.33 12.71 -0.89
C VAL A 54 -5.02 12.68 -1.72
N GLN A 55 -3.88 12.40 -1.09
CA GLN A 55 -2.57 12.25 -1.74
C GLN A 55 -2.38 10.80 -2.23
N SER A 56 -3.29 10.35 -3.10
CA SER A 56 -3.35 8.94 -3.52
C SER A 56 -2.12 8.47 -4.30
N ALA A 57 -1.39 9.37 -4.98
CA ALA A 57 -0.15 9.03 -5.67
C ALA A 57 0.98 8.70 -4.69
N ASP A 58 1.17 9.53 -3.67
CA ASP A 58 2.19 9.30 -2.65
C ASP A 58 1.86 8.06 -1.80
N ALA A 59 0.57 7.82 -1.54
CA ALA A 59 0.11 6.64 -0.83
C ALA A 59 0.56 5.33 -1.52
N ILE A 60 0.44 5.27 -2.86
CA ILE A 60 0.87 4.10 -3.65
C ILE A 60 2.37 3.87 -3.50
N LEU A 61 3.18 4.93 -3.55
CA LEU A 61 4.62 4.80 -3.34
C LEU A 61 4.94 4.26 -1.95
N ALA A 62 4.25 4.73 -0.91
CA ALA A 62 4.43 4.24 0.45
C ALA A 62 4.01 2.75 0.60
N TYR A 63 2.91 2.33 -0.03
CA TYR A 63 2.52 0.92 -0.04
C TYR A 63 3.50 0.05 -0.82
N GLN A 64 4.05 0.55 -1.93
CA GLN A 64 5.09 -0.15 -2.68
C GLN A 64 6.32 -0.40 -1.81
N GLN A 65 6.79 0.61 -1.05
CA GLN A 65 7.88 0.43 -0.09
C GLN A 65 7.54 -0.62 0.99
N ALA A 66 6.30 -0.65 1.49
CA ALA A 66 5.87 -1.68 2.43
C ALA A 66 5.93 -3.10 1.81
N LEU A 67 5.55 -3.23 0.53
CA LEU A 67 5.56 -4.48 -0.21
C LEU A 67 6.97 -4.91 -0.63
N ASP A 68 7.87 -3.98 -0.93
CA ASP A 68 9.28 -4.28 -1.20
C ASP A 68 9.95 -4.92 0.04
N LEU A 69 9.57 -4.45 1.25
CA LEU A 69 10.03 -5.02 2.52
C LEU A 69 9.29 -6.31 2.90
N LYS A 70 7.99 -6.39 2.59
CA LYS A 70 7.14 -7.54 2.90
C LYS A 70 6.13 -7.81 1.77
N PRO A 71 6.51 -8.61 0.75
CA PRO A 71 5.68 -8.83 -0.44
C PRO A 71 4.32 -9.48 -0.17
N ASN A 72 4.22 -10.25 0.92
CA ASN A 72 3.02 -10.96 1.33
C ASN A 72 2.09 -10.15 2.26
N TYR A 73 2.32 -8.84 2.41
CA TYR A 73 1.53 -8.01 3.31
C TYR A 73 0.19 -7.58 2.69
N VAL A 74 -0.85 -8.37 2.99
CA VAL A 74 -2.20 -8.23 2.41
C VAL A 74 -2.80 -6.83 2.59
N TYR A 75 -2.57 -6.18 3.73
CA TYR A 75 -3.12 -4.83 3.97
C TYR A 75 -2.55 -3.77 3.03
N ALA A 76 -1.24 -3.83 2.69
CA ALA A 76 -0.66 -2.89 1.75
C ALA A 76 -1.20 -3.09 0.32
N TRP A 77 -1.38 -4.34 -0.12
CA TRP A 77 -2.03 -4.64 -1.40
C TRP A 77 -3.45 -4.10 -1.48
N ALA A 78 -4.27 -4.36 -0.45
CA ALA A 78 -5.66 -3.90 -0.40
C ALA A 78 -5.73 -2.36 -0.42
N ASN A 79 -4.91 -1.70 0.39
CA ASN A 79 -4.91 -0.25 0.47
C ASN A 79 -4.37 0.40 -0.83
N MET A 80 -3.37 -0.19 -1.46
CA MET A 80 -2.85 0.27 -2.74
C MET A 80 -3.90 0.19 -3.85
N GLY A 81 -4.68 -0.90 -3.90
CA GLY A 81 -5.81 -1.03 -4.82
C GLY A 81 -6.87 0.07 -4.63
N ILE A 82 -7.21 0.41 -3.38
CA ILE A 82 -8.12 1.52 -3.07
C ILE A 82 -7.53 2.85 -3.55
N SER A 83 -6.24 3.10 -3.34
CA SER A 83 -5.58 4.32 -3.81
C SER A 83 -5.54 4.43 -5.34
N TYR A 84 -5.34 3.33 -6.07
CA TYR A 84 -5.48 3.32 -7.53
C TYR A 84 -6.91 3.65 -7.98
N ALA A 85 -7.92 3.05 -7.35
CA ALA A 85 -9.32 3.35 -7.64
C ALA A 85 -9.67 4.82 -7.38
N ASN A 86 -9.11 5.41 -6.31
CA ASN A 86 -9.29 6.82 -5.99
C ASN A 86 -8.65 7.77 -7.02
N GLN A 87 -7.51 7.40 -7.61
CA GLN A 87 -6.90 8.17 -8.71
C GLN A 87 -7.70 8.05 -10.01
N MET A 88 -8.26 6.87 -10.29
CA MET A 88 -8.99 6.57 -11.54
C MET A 88 -10.44 7.05 -11.56
N LYS A 89 -10.77 8.17 -10.88
CA LYS A 89 -12.08 8.84 -10.96
C LYS A 89 -12.53 9.27 -12.38
N THR A 90 -11.79 8.93 -13.43
CA THR A 90 -12.19 9.01 -14.85
C THR A 90 -12.07 7.64 -15.55
N GLY A 91 -13.09 6.79 -15.42
CA GLY A 91 -13.45 5.83 -16.47
C GLY A 91 -12.73 4.49 -16.58
N CYS A 92 -11.86 4.08 -15.63
CA CYS A 92 -11.33 2.72 -15.58
C CYS A 92 -11.46 2.12 -14.17
N VAL A 93 -12.13 0.98 -14.07
CA VAL A 93 -12.13 0.17 -12.84
C VAL A 93 -10.80 -0.57 -12.79
N ALA A 94 -9.81 -0.07 -12.06
CA ALA A 94 -8.66 -0.88 -11.67
C ALA A 94 -9.08 -1.82 -10.54
N LEU A 95 -9.62 -2.97 -10.91
CA LEU A 95 -9.77 -4.08 -9.99
C LEU A 95 -8.47 -4.88 -10.05
N VAL A 96 -7.62 -4.78 -9.03
CA VAL A 96 -6.52 -5.74 -8.85
C VAL A 96 -6.64 -6.38 -7.48
N LEU A 97 -7.63 -7.27 -7.37
CA LEU A 97 -7.64 -8.32 -6.36
C LEU A 97 -8.16 -9.63 -7.01
N CYS A 98 -7.44 -10.14 -8.01
CA CYS A 98 -7.30 -11.59 -8.10
C CYS A 98 -6.17 -11.99 -7.16
N LEU A 99 -6.47 -11.99 -5.86
CA LEU A 99 -5.72 -12.83 -4.93
C LEU A 99 -5.95 -14.28 -5.37
N ASN A 100 -5.07 -14.80 -6.23
CA ASN A 100 -4.92 -16.26 -6.35
C ASN A 100 -4.23 -16.75 -5.06
N ILE A 101 -4.96 -16.70 -3.95
CA ILE A 101 -4.63 -17.47 -2.76
C ILE A 101 -5.02 -18.91 -3.11
N SER A 102 -4.08 -19.68 -3.65
CA SER A 102 -4.23 -21.14 -3.68
C SER A 102 -3.85 -21.67 -2.30
N VAL A 103 -4.85 -22.10 -1.52
CA VAL A 103 -4.62 -22.86 -0.28
C VAL A 103 -4.36 -24.30 -0.68
N ASP A 104 -3.10 -24.67 -0.92
CA ASP A 104 -2.71 -26.07 -1.08
C ASP A 104 -2.49 -26.67 0.32
N PRO A 105 -3.19 -27.75 0.71
CA PRO A 105 -2.89 -28.44 1.96
C PRO A 105 -1.55 -29.19 1.87
N PRO A 106 -0.72 -29.26 2.95
CA PRO A 106 -0.77 -28.54 4.21
C PRO A 106 0.24 -27.36 4.23
N ASP A 107 -0.26 -26.16 4.52
CA ASP A 107 0.46 -25.02 5.11
C ASP A 107 1.53 -24.26 4.29
N VAL A 108 1.32 -24.05 2.98
CA VAL A 108 2.08 -23.04 2.23
C VAL A 108 1.13 -22.02 1.62
N ILE A 109 1.03 -20.83 2.24
CA ILE A 109 0.38 -19.67 1.60
C ILE A 109 1.31 -19.19 0.47
N LYS A 110 1.06 -19.64 -0.76
CA LYS A 110 1.74 -19.12 -1.95
C LYS A 110 1.07 -17.82 -2.37
N ILE A 111 1.72 -16.70 -2.09
CA ILE A 111 1.31 -15.40 -2.63
C ILE A 111 2.10 -15.20 -3.93
N SER A 112 1.46 -15.47 -5.06
CA SER A 112 2.00 -15.10 -6.37
C SER A 112 1.74 -13.61 -6.58
N PRO A 113 2.76 -12.75 -6.73
CA PRO A 113 2.57 -11.31 -6.94
C PRO A 113 2.21 -11.02 -8.41
N CYS A 114 1.25 -11.76 -8.98
CA CYS A 114 0.70 -11.41 -10.28
C CYS A 114 -0.32 -10.29 -10.08
N ALA A 115 0.17 -9.06 -9.97
CA ALA A 115 -0.66 -7.87 -10.06
C ALA A 115 -1.21 -7.77 -11.50
N ARG A 116 -2.38 -8.35 -11.74
CA ARG A 116 -3.07 -8.21 -13.03
C ARG A 116 -3.86 -6.91 -13.01
N MET A 117 -3.31 -5.85 -13.60
CA MET A 117 -4.03 -4.59 -13.80
C MET A 117 -4.94 -4.68 -15.03
N GLU A 118 -6.24 -4.88 -14.81
CA GLU A 118 -7.25 -4.77 -15.87
C GLU A 118 -7.87 -3.37 -15.83
N CYS A 119 -7.82 -2.64 -16.95
CA CYS A 119 -8.46 -1.33 -17.12
C CYS A 119 -9.75 -1.56 -17.94
N TRP A 120 -10.91 -1.48 -17.31
CA TRP A 120 -12.18 -1.53 -18.03
C TRP A 120 -12.55 -0.13 -18.52
N THR A 121 -12.14 0.25 -19.73
CA THR A 121 -12.78 1.33 -20.48
C THR A 121 -13.96 0.74 -21.28
N GLY A 122 -15.06 1.47 -21.36
CA GLY A 122 -16.31 0.98 -21.96
C GLY A 122 -16.14 0.19 -23.28
N MET A 123 -16.70 -1.01 -23.29
CA MET A 123 -17.03 -1.87 -24.44
C MET A 123 -15.92 -2.40 -25.37
N PHE A 124 -14.62 -2.22 -25.10
CA PHE A 124 -13.58 -2.92 -25.88
C PHE A 124 -12.54 -3.62 -24.98
N PHE A 125 -12.46 -4.94 -25.14
CA PHE A 125 -11.41 -5.79 -24.58
C PHE A 125 -10.08 -5.47 -25.29
N GLU A 126 -9.25 -4.61 -24.71
CA GLU A 126 -7.81 -4.62 -25.00
C GLU A 126 -7.05 -5.11 -23.77
N SER A 127 -6.67 -6.39 -23.80
CA SER A 127 -5.74 -6.94 -22.83
C SER A 127 -4.34 -6.38 -23.10
N ILE A 128 -3.99 -5.28 -22.45
CA ILE A 128 -2.58 -4.87 -22.36
C ILE A 128 -1.92 -5.78 -21.31
N LEU A 129 -1.40 -6.91 -21.78
CA LEU A 129 -0.62 -7.85 -20.98
C LEU A 129 0.77 -7.26 -20.70
N SER A 130 0.88 -6.40 -19.71
CA SER A 130 2.18 -6.03 -19.15
C SER A 130 2.52 -7.01 -18.02
N TYR A 131 3.11 -8.15 -18.38
CA TYR A 131 3.67 -9.08 -17.39
C TYR A 131 4.98 -8.50 -16.83
N PHE A 132 4.95 -7.93 -15.63
CA PHE A 132 6.14 -7.91 -14.79
C PHE A 132 6.10 -9.14 -13.87
N CYS A 133 6.33 -10.31 -14.46
CA CYS A 133 6.70 -11.49 -13.68
C CYS A 133 8.13 -11.28 -13.18
N ILE A 134 8.28 -10.83 -11.94
CA ILE A 134 9.55 -11.03 -11.25
C ILE A 134 9.60 -12.52 -10.93
N PHE A 135 10.29 -13.30 -11.76
CA PHE A 135 10.70 -14.65 -11.41
C PHE A 135 11.66 -14.54 -10.23
N ALA A 136 11.15 -14.73 -9.00
CA ALA A 136 11.99 -15.17 -7.91
C ALA A 136 12.12 -16.70 -8.03
N ILE A 137 13.27 -17.16 -8.53
CA ILE A 137 13.75 -18.53 -8.32
C ILE A 137 14.32 -18.60 -6.90
#